data_AF-A0A5K1DI43-F1
#
_entry.id   AF-A0A5K1DI43-F1
#
_cell.length_a   1.000
_cell.length_b   1.000
_cell.length_c   1.000
_cell.angle_alpha   90.00
_cell.angle_beta   90.00
_cell.angle_gamma   90.00
#
_symmetry.space_group_name_H-M   'P 1'
#
loop_
_entity.id
_entity.type
_entity.pdbx_description
1 polymer ?
#
loop_
_entity_poly.entity_id
_entity_poly.type
_entity_poly.pdbx_seq_one_letter_code
_entity_poly.pdbx_strand_id
1 'polypeptide(L)' 'VNYGANITQLITFGQPRVGNSVFASYFSEHVPATFRITNEHDMVPHLPPYYTYFPQKTYHHFPRE' A
#
# COMPACT_ATOMS: atom_id res chain seq x y z
N VAL A 1 -7.11 -13.53 -26.47
CA VAL A 1 -7.20 -12.05 -26.63
C VAL A 1 -8.04 -11.53 -25.48
N ASN A 2 -7.42 -10.89 -24.48
CA ASN A 2 -8.15 -10.29 -23.37
C ASN A 2 -8.74 -8.96 -23.86
N TYR A 3 -9.99 -9.00 -24.30
CA TYR A 3 -10.75 -7.81 -24.66
C TYR A 3 -11.10 -7.04 -23.39
N GLY A 4 -10.42 -5.92 -23.13
CA GLY A 4 -10.78 -4.96 -22.10
C GLY A 4 -10.32 -5.37 -20.70
N ALA A 5 -9.05 -5.13 -20.37
CA ALA A 5 -8.65 -5.07 -18.98
C ALA A 5 -9.37 -3.87 -18.34
N ASN A 6 -10.42 -4.13 -17.55
CA ASN A 6 -10.98 -3.12 -16.66
C ASN A 6 -9.84 -2.70 -15.73
N ILE A 7 -9.32 -1.48 -15.91
CA ILE A 7 -8.37 -0.87 -14.98
C ILE A 7 -9.05 -0.89 -13.61
N THR A 8 -8.61 -1.79 -12.74
CA THR A 8 -9.19 -1.95 -11.42
C THR A 8 -8.60 -0.87 -10.53
N GLN A 9 -9.42 0.11 -10.19
CA GLN A 9 -9.02 1.20 -9.29
C GLN A 9 -9.30 0.80 -7.85
N LEU A 10 -8.29 0.94 -6.99
CA LEU A 10 -8.42 0.78 -5.55
C LEU A 10 -8.33 2.14 -4.87
N ILE A 11 -9.31 2.49 -4.05
CA ILE A 11 -9.27 3.67 -3.18
C ILE A 11 -9.45 3.20 -1.75
N THR A 12 -8.53 3.59 -0.87
CA THR A 12 -8.62 3.27 0.56
C THR A 12 -8.59 4.54 1.40
N PHE A 13 -9.31 4.52 2.52
CA PHE A 13 -9.34 5.60 3.51
C PHE A 13 -8.81 5.04 4.83
N GLY A 14 -7.80 5.68 5.42
CA GLY A 14 -7.24 5.25 6.71
C GLY A 14 -6.50 3.90 6.66
N GLN A 15 -6.03 3.45 5.49
CA GLN A 15 -5.46 2.11 5.33
C GLN A 15 -4.15 1.91 6.12
N PRO A 16 -4.07 0.89 7.00
CA PRO A 16 -2.83 0.52 7.69
C PRO A 16 -1.78 -0.05 6.72
N ARG A 17 -0.55 -0.27 7.18
CA ARG A 17 0.47 -1.06 6.47
C ARG A 17 0.01 -2.53 6.45
N VAL A 18 -0.08 -3.14 5.28
CA VAL A 18 -0.71 -4.46 5.12
C VAL A 18 0.30 -5.60 4.89
N GLY A 19 1.47 -5.31 4.31
CA GLY A 19 2.50 -6.35 4.13
C GLY A 19 3.92 -5.79 4.17
N ASN A 20 4.88 -6.71 4.02
CA ASN A 20 6.31 -6.40 3.98
C ASN A 20 6.72 -5.79 2.63
N SER A 21 8.00 -5.52 2.44
CA SER A 21 8.53 -4.93 1.21
C SER A 21 8.24 -5.76 -0.04
N VAL A 22 8.32 -7.10 0.05
CA VAL A 22 8.06 -8.00 -1.08
C VAL A 22 6.62 -7.90 -1.54
N PHE A 23 5.67 -7.97 -0.59
CA PHE A 23 4.25 -7.79 -0.91
C PHE A 23 3.97 -6.38 -1.43
N ALA A 24 4.60 -5.36 -0.84
CA ALA A 24 4.39 -3.98 -1.27
C ALA A 24 4.82 -3.78 -2.74
N SER A 25 5.96 -4.31 -3.14
CA SER A 25 6.41 -4.27 -4.54
C SER A 25 5.49 -5.06 -5.46
N TYR A 26 5.13 -6.29 -5.09
CA TYR A 26 4.23 -7.13 -5.88
C TYR A 26 2.87 -6.46 -6.11
N PHE A 27 2.28 -5.89 -5.06
CA PHE A 27 1.00 -5.19 -5.15
C PHE A 27 1.07 -3.98 -6.09
N SER A 28 2.16 -3.22 -6.02
CA SER A 28 2.34 -2.01 -6.83
C SER A 28 2.48 -2.30 -8.32
N GLU A 29 3.07 -3.45 -8.66
CA GLU A 29 3.19 -3.93 -10.04
C GLU A 29 1.83 -4.38 -10.62
N HIS A 30 0.98 -4.99 -9.79
CA HIS A 30 -0.26 -5.63 -10.25
C HIS A 30 -1.51 -4.76 -10.09
N VAL A 31 -1.49 -3.79 -9.17
CA VAL A 31 -2.62 -2.88 -8.89
C VAL A 31 -2.14 -1.42 -8.91
N PRO A 32 -1.65 -0.93 -10.07
CA PRO A 32 -1.00 0.38 -10.16
C PRO A 32 -1.99 1.54 -9.91
N ALA A 33 -3.27 1.38 -10.23
CA ALA A 33 -4.30 2.41 -9.99
C ALA A 33 -4.80 2.42 -8.53
N THR A 34 -3.88 2.60 -7.58
CA THR A 34 -4.19 2.59 -6.14
C THR A 34 -4.00 3.97 -5.50
N PHE A 35 -5.04 4.47 -4.85
CA PHE A 35 -5.03 5.74 -4.11
C PHE A 35 -5.27 5.50 -2.62
N ARG A 36 -4.41 6.08 -1.78
CA ARG A 36 -4.47 5.95 -0.32
C ARG A 36 -4.74 7.30 0.33
N ILE A 37 -5.97 7.53 0.74
CA ILE A 37 -6.41 8.74 1.42
C ILE A 37 -6.22 8.58 2.93
N THR A 38 -5.54 9.53 3.55
CA THR A 38 -5.27 9.53 4.99
C THR A 38 -5.67 10.88 5.57
N ASN A 39 -6.27 10.85 6.77
CA ASN A 39 -6.68 12.06 7.47
C ASN A 39 -5.62 12.40 8.52
N GLU A 40 -5.07 13.62 8.49
CA GLU A 40 -3.96 14.13 9.31
C GLU A 40 -3.53 13.25 10.50
N HIS A 41 -4.22 13.36 11.64
CA HIS A 41 -3.87 12.72 12.90
C HIS A 41 -4.46 11.32 13.07
N ASP A 42 -4.94 10.70 11.98
CA ASP A 42 -5.37 9.30 11.98
C ASP A 42 -4.14 8.41 12.20
N MET A 43 -4.14 7.68 13.31
CA MET A 43 -3.04 6.79 13.67
C MET A 43 -3.03 5.51 12.82
N VAL A 44 -4.15 5.08 12.24
CA VAL A 44 -4.29 3.78 11.56
C VAL A 44 -3.32 3.64 10.38
N PRO A 45 -3.15 4.62 9.48
CA PRO A 45 -2.16 4.57 8.42
C PRO A 45 -0.72 4.38 8.89
N HIS A 46 -0.42 4.71 10.15
CA HIS A 46 0.90 4.59 10.76
C HIS A 46 1.10 3.26 11.49
N LEU A 47 0.16 2.31 11.39
CA LEU A 47 0.25 0.98 11.99
C LEU A 47 0.25 -0.12 10.91
N PRO A 48 0.88 -1.29 11.15
CA PRO A 48 1.90 -1.55 12.18
C PRO A 48 3.11 -0.63 12.01
N PRO A 49 3.86 -0.29 13.08
CA PRO A 49 4.97 0.68 13.03
C PRO A 49 6.03 0.36 11.98
N TYR A 50 6.67 1.41 11.46
CA TYR A 50 7.84 1.26 10.60
C TYR A 50 9.11 1.22 11.45
N TYR A 51 9.86 0.13 11.39
CA TYR A 51 11.12 -0.01 12.14
C TYR A 51 12.33 0.28 11.25
N THR A 52 12.91 1.47 11.40
CA THR A 52 14.09 1.91 10.63
C THR A 52 15.32 1.01 10.86
N TYR A 53 15.52 0.51 12.07
CA TYR A 53 16.65 -0.37 12.42
C TYR A 53 16.46 -1.83 11.96
N PHE A 54 15.24 -2.24 11.57
CA PHE A 54 14.93 -3.59 11.12
C PHE A 54 14.06 -3.58 9.86
N PRO A 55 14.55 -2.99 8.74
CA PRO A 55 13.73 -2.75 7.55
C PRO A 55 13.26 -4.05 6.89
N GLN A 56 13.97 -5.16 7.06
CA GLN A 56 13.55 -6.46 6.52
C GLN A 56 12.33 -7.06 7.25
N LYS A 57 12.07 -6.62 8.49
CA LYS A 57 10.97 -7.13 9.33
C LYS A 57 9.80 -6.14 9.44
N THR A 58 9.87 -5.02 8.73
CA THR A 58 8.87 -3.97 8.83
C THR A 58 7.75 -4.16 7.80
N TYR A 59 6.59 -3.61 8.12
CA TYR A 59 5.50 -3.46 7.16
C TYR A 59 5.71 -2.17 6.38
N HIS A 60 5.30 -2.20 5.11
CA HIS A 60 5.45 -1.12 4.17
C HIS A 60 4.09 -0.62 3.69
N HIS A 61 4.08 0.65 3.32
CA HIS A 61 3.08 1.18 2.43
C HIS A 61 3.41 0.75 1.01
N PHE A 62 2.39 0.58 0.16
CA PHE A 62 2.61 0.64 -1.28
C PHE A 62 3.08 2.06 -1.64
N PRO A 63 3.98 2.23 -2.62
CA PRO A 63 4.39 3.53 -3.12
C PRO A 63 3.14 4.34 -3.48
N ARG A 64 3.09 5.57 -2.97
CA ARG A 64 2.25 6.60 -3.57
C ARG A 64 3.12 7.18 -4.69
N GLU A 65 2.56 7.30 -5.89
CA GLU A 65 3.20 8.06 -6.97
C GLU A 65 3.71 9.42 -6.47
#